data_AF-A0A0D6PZI5-F1
#
_entry.id   AF-A0A0D6PZI5-F1
#
_cell.length_a   1.000
_cell.length_b   1.000
_cell.length_c   1.000
_cell.angle_alpha   90.00
_cell.angle_beta   90.00
_cell.angle_gamma   90.00
#
_symmetry.space_group_name_H-M   'P 1'
#
loop_
_entity.id
_entity.type
_entity.pdbx_description
1 polymer ?
#
loop_
_entity_poly.entity_id
_entity_poly.type
_entity_poly.pdbx_seq_one_letter_code
_entity_poly.pdbx_strand_id
1 'polypeptide(L)'
;MLEELHGTLFAEDDISWRGKKATRRFSLIASSREEVEDTEPGKEVGWIEWEFTPDARRLIQESETYAVMNRTAVLGFRSAYALKLYEIGALRVKRRQTVWKGDVIAFRAALGISPNVYKDFAQLRRKVLTVCKNEIDELAHFTVEWTEIRQGRAVRELEIVFQPKETPKVIDHQATTRELETQRNQVVRPAAAKSDGQVMFPAGSLQFGADQEIFARIARSSGGGWDIDLIADAFRDHLGERLGKLHGSKLKAAWKGFCESYHNRRGNP
;
A
#
# COMPACT_ATOMS: atom_id res chain seq x y z
N MET A 1 3.47 -2.86 -20.73
CA MET A 1 2.89 -3.51 -19.53
C MET A 1 1.65 -4.33 -19.89
N LEU A 2 0.63 -3.78 -20.56
CA LEU A 2 -0.56 -4.55 -20.93
C LEU A 2 -0.28 -5.69 -21.93
N GLU A 3 0.67 -5.50 -22.84
CA GLU A 3 1.14 -6.57 -23.73
C GLU A 3 1.66 -7.80 -22.96
N GLU A 4 2.36 -7.59 -21.85
CA GLU A 4 2.84 -8.69 -21.00
C GLU A 4 1.68 -9.44 -20.33
N LEU A 5 0.61 -8.72 -19.97
CA LEU A 5 -0.59 -9.35 -19.41
C LEU A 5 -1.33 -10.21 -20.45
N HIS A 6 -1.34 -9.81 -21.73
CA HIS A 6 -1.86 -10.64 -22.83
C HIS A 6 -1.06 -11.93 -23.01
N GLY A 7 0.26 -11.87 -22.82
CA GLY A 7 1.15 -13.03 -22.86
C GLY A 7 1.10 -13.91 -21.61
N THR A 8 0.39 -13.50 -20.56
CA THR A 8 0.31 -14.26 -19.31
C THR A 8 -0.70 -15.40 -19.47
N LEU A 9 -0.20 -16.64 -19.38
CA LEU A 9 -1.01 -17.85 -19.48
C LEU A 9 -1.18 -18.53 -18.12
N PHE A 10 -2.40 -18.94 -17.80
CA PHE A 10 -2.65 -19.96 -16.79
C PHE A 10 -2.42 -21.35 -17.38
N ALA A 11 -2.09 -22.29 -16.51
CA ALA A 11 -1.97 -23.70 -16.84
C ALA A 11 -2.65 -24.54 -15.76
N GLU A 12 -3.55 -25.43 -16.17
CA GLU A 12 -4.27 -26.35 -15.28
C GLU A 12 -4.23 -27.78 -15.83
N ASP A 13 -4.29 -28.75 -14.92
CA ASP A 13 -4.45 -30.16 -15.29
C ASP A 13 -5.86 -30.37 -15.89
N ASP A 14 -5.94 -31.03 -17.04
CA ASP A 14 -7.20 -31.23 -17.79
C ASP A 14 -7.22 -32.60 -18.50
N ILE A 15 -8.32 -32.91 -19.18
CA ILE A 15 -8.50 -34.08 -20.02
C ILE A 15 -8.78 -33.64 -21.46
N SER A 16 -7.91 -34.05 -22.38
CA SER A 16 -8.10 -33.78 -23.81
C SER A 16 -9.36 -34.43 -24.38
N TRP A 17 -9.81 -33.99 -25.55
CA TRP A 17 -10.92 -34.59 -26.29
C TRP A 17 -10.76 -36.11 -26.55
N ARG A 18 -9.53 -36.65 -26.44
CA ARG A 18 -9.21 -38.09 -26.55
C ARG A 18 -9.26 -38.83 -25.22
N GLY A 19 -9.69 -38.20 -24.13
CA GLY A 19 -9.71 -38.78 -22.78
C GLY A 19 -8.32 -38.95 -22.14
N LYS A 20 -7.28 -38.26 -22.63
CA LYS A 20 -5.92 -38.34 -22.08
C LYS A 20 -5.60 -37.12 -21.22
N LYS A 21 -4.82 -37.33 -20.14
CA LYS A 21 -4.29 -36.24 -19.31
C LYS A 21 -3.60 -35.21 -20.21
N ALA A 22 -3.99 -33.97 -20.02
CA ALA A 22 -3.49 -32.82 -20.76
C ALA A 22 -3.24 -31.67 -19.79
N THR A 23 -2.54 -30.66 -20.27
CA THR A 23 -2.45 -29.37 -19.61
C THR A 23 -3.18 -28.36 -20.47
N ARG A 24 -4.29 -27.84 -19.96
CA ARG A 24 -5.00 -26.76 -20.61
C ARG A 24 -4.29 -25.45 -20.30
N ARG A 25 -4.19 -24.57 -21.29
CA ARG A 25 -3.63 -23.23 -21.15
C ARG A 25 -4.61 -22.20 -21.71
N PHE A 26 -4.75 -21.09 -21.01
CA PHE A 26 -5.60 -19.97 -21.42
C PHE A 26 -5.02 -18.66 -20.90
N SER A 27 -5.31 -17.56 -21.59
CA SER A 27 -4.78 -16.24 -21.26
C SER A 27 -5.46 -15.61 -20.04
N LEU A 28 -4.73 -14.73 -19.36
CA LEU A 28 -5.24 -13.92 -18.25
C LEU A 28 -6.30 -12.92 -18.72
N ILE A 29 -5.94 -12.05 -19.66
CA ILE A 29 -6.82 -11.00 -20.21
C ILE A 29 -7.25 -11.33 -21.65
N ALA A 30 -8.44 -10.89 -22.01
CA ALA A 30 -9.03 -11.05 -23.35
C ALA A 30 -8.81 -9.81 -24.23
N SER A 31 -8.84 -8.62 -23.63
CA SER A 31 -8.70 -7.35 -24.33
C SER A 31 -8.12 -6.29 -23.40
N SER A 32 -7.48 -5.29 -23.98
CA SER A 32 -7.10 -4.04 -23.32
C SER A 32 -7.24 -2.85 -24.25
N ARG A 33 -7.48 -1.67 -23.69
CA ARG A 33 -7.45 -0.37 -24.39
C ARG A 33 -6.67 0.62 -23.55
N GLU A 34 -5.95 1.49 -24.24
CA GLU A 34 -5.22 2.59 -23.65
C GLU A 34 -5.73 3.86 -24.32
N GLU A 35 -6.16 4.83 -23.50
CA GLU A 35 -6.57 6.15 -23.95
C GLU A 35 -5.62 7.16 -23.32
N VAL A 36 -5.09 8.07 -24.13
CA VAL A 36 -4.26 9.18 -23.68
C VAL A 36 -4.98 10.46 -24.05
N GLU A 37 -5.26 11.29 -23.06
CA GLU A 37 -5.86 12.60 -23.24
C GLU A 37 -4.74 13.64 -23.13
N ASP A 38 -4.46 14.30 -24.26
CA ASP A 38 -3.57 15.46 -24.30
C ASP A 38 -4.31 16.65 -23.71
N THR A 39 -4.08 16.90 -22.42
CA THR A 39 -4.64 18.07 -21.74
C THR A 39 -3.74 19.30 -21.96
N GLU A 40 -3.42 20.07 -20.93
CA GLU A 40 -2.49 21.20 -21.04
C GLU A 40 -1.07 20.74 -21.43
N PRO A 41 -0.23 21.61 -22.03
CA PRO A 41 1.15 21.26 -22.36
C PRO A 41 1.91 20.73 -21.13
N GLY A 42 2.27 19.43 -21.16
CA GLY A 42 2.98 18.75 -20.08
C GLY A 42 2.10 17.94 -19.11
N LYS A 43 0.79 17.82 -19.35
CA LYS A 43 -0.11 16.93 -18.62
C LYS A 43 -0.75 15.91 -19.56
N GLU A 44 -0.27 14.67 -19.48
CA GLU A 44 -0.90 13.51 -20.08
C GLU A 44 -1.72 12.80 -19.00
N VAL A 45 -3.04 12.70 -19.20
CA VAL A 45 -3.90 11.84 -18.38
C VAL A 45 -4.22 10.60 -19.21
N GLY A 46 -4.07 9.41 -18.63
CA GLY A 46 -4.29 8.15 -19.34
C GLY A 46 -5.28 7.23 -18.63
N TRP A 47 -6.12 6.57 -19.41
CA TRP A 47 -7.04 5.53 -18.93
C TRP A 47 -6.65 4.17 -19.51
N ILE A 48 -6.83 3.14 -18.69
CA ILE A 48 -6.62 1.76 -19.10
C ILE A 48 -7.89 0.97 -18.84
N GLU A 49 -8.43 0.40 -19.91
CA GLU A 49 -9.50 -0.60 -19.84
C GLU A 49 -8.93 -1.98 -20.12
N TRP A 50 -9.42 -3.00 -19.43
CA TRP A 50 -9.05 -4.38 -19.70
C TRP A 50 -10.13 -5.34 -19.21
N GLU A 51 -10.16 -6.55 -19.79
CA GLU A 51 -11.10 -7.60 -19.41
C GLU A 51 -10.37 -8.92 -19.16
N PHE A 52 -10.69 -9.59 -18.04
CA PHE A 52 -10.27 -10.99 -17.84
C PHE A 52 -10.97 -11.94 -18.82
N THR A 53 -10.27 -13.00 -19.24
CA THR A 53 -10.95 -14.09 -19.95
C THR A 53 -12.01 -14.75 -19.07
N PRO A 54 -13.09 -15.34 -19.65
CA PRO A 54 -14.07 -16.11 -18.87
C PRO A 54 -13.44 -17.24 -18.05
N ASP A 55 -12.42 -17.90 -18.59
CA ASP A 55 -11.70 -18.97 -17.89
C ASP A 55 -10.89 -18.43 -16.70
N ALA A 56 -10.19 -17.29 -16.87
CA ALA A 56 -9.48 -16.63 -15.76
C ALA A 56 -10.44 -16.21 -14.65
N ARG A 57 -11.61 -15.64 -14.99
CA ARG A 57 -12.64 -15.30 -14.00
C ARG A 57 -13.11 -16.53 -13.23
N ARG A 58 -13.41 -17.63 -13.92
CA ARG A 58 -13.82 -18.89 -13.30
C ARG A 58 -12.75 -19.41 -12.35
N LEU A 59 -11.51 -19.52 -12.81
CA LEU A 59 -10.38 -19.99 -12.03
C LEU A 59 -10.18 -19.17 -10.75
N ILE A 60 -10.24 -17.84 -10.85
CA ILE A 60 -10.08 -16.94 -9.70
C ILE A 60 -11.26 -17.09 -8.72
N GLN A 61 -12.48 -17.24 -9.22
CA GLN A 61 -13.68 -17.41 -8.38
C GLN A 61 -13.71 -18.75 -7.65
N GLU A 62 -13.24 -19.83 -8.28
CA GLU A 62 -13.21 -21.18 -7.72
C GLU A 62 -12.01 -21.42 -6.77
N SER A 63 -11.06 -20.49 -6.71
CA SER A 63 -9.88 -20.65 -5.86
C SER A 63 -10.20 -20.51 -4.37
N GLU A 64 -9.99 -21.58 -3.60
CA GLU A 64 -10.10 -21.57 -2.13
C GLU A 64 -8.84 -21.04 -1.43
N THR A 65 -7.77 -20.80 -2.19
CA THR A 65 -6.49 -20.32 -1.66
C THR A 65 -6.27 -18.87 -2.04
N TYR A 66 -6.44 -17.99 -1.04
CA TYR A 66 -6.20 -16.56 -1.18
C TYR A 66 -5.17 -16.06 -0.16
N ALA A 67 -4.46 -14.98 -0.55
CA ALA A 67 -3.62 -14.18 0.32
C ALA A 67 -4.09 -12.73 0.26
N VAL A 68 -4.11 -12.06 1.42
CA VAL A 68 -4.33 -10.62 1.48
C VAL A 68 -2.97 -9.94 1.30
N MET A 69 -2.84 -9.20 0.21
CA MET A 69 -1.63 -8.43 -0.09
C MET A 69 -1.81 -6.96 0.26
N ASN A 70 -0.78 -6.34 0.83
CA ASN A 70 -0.73 -4.91 1.09
C ASN A 70 -0.25 -4.21 -0.19
N ARG A 71 -1.12 -3.40 -0.80
CA ARG A 71 -0.81 -2.68 -2.05
C ARG A 71 0.44 -1.81 -1.94
N THR A 72 0.59 -1.07 -0.84
CA THR A 72 1.74 -0.19 -0.61
C THR A 72 3.04 -1.01 -0.52
N ALA A 73 3.00 -2.17 0.15
CA ALA A 73 4.15 -3.06 0.20
C ALA A 73 4.49 -3.63 -1.18
N VAL A 74 3.50 -4.15 -1.90
CA VAL A 74 3.67 -4.72 -3.26
C VAL A 74 4.30 -3.73 -4.21
N LEU A 75 3.85 -2.47 -4.20
CA LEU A 75 4.41 -1.40 -5.03
C LEU A 75 5.76 -0.86 -4.52
N GLY A 76 6.11 -1.13 -3.25
CA GLY A 76 7.35 -0.67 -2.64
C GLY A 76 8.54 -1.61 -2.83
N PHE A 77 8.29 -2.90 -3.11
CA PHE A 77 9.37 -3.87 -3.34
C PHE A 77 10.19 -3.49 -4.57
N ARG A 78 11.52 -3.54 -4.42
CA ARG A 78 12.49 -3.30 -5.50
C ARG A 78 13.06 -4.59 -6.04
N SER A 79 13.10 -5.64 -5.22
CA SER A 79 13.53 -6.97 -5.63
C SER A 79 12.32 -7.84 -6.03
N ALA A 80 12.34 -8.34 -7.26
CA ALA A 80 11.36 -9.33 -7.71
C ALA A 80 11.37 -10.59 -6.82
N TYR A 81 12.53 -10.98 -6.29
CA TYR A 81 12.63 -12.10 -5.35
C TYR A 81 12.02 -11.78 -3.99
N ALA A 82 12.13 -10.54 -3.51
CA ALA A 82 11.49 -10.11 -2.28
C ALA A 82 9.97 -10.12 -2.42
N LEU A 83 9.45 -9.63 -3.55
CA LEU A 83 8.02 -9.74 -3.88
C LEU A 83 7.55 -11.20 -3.91
N LYS A 84 8.30 -12.11 -4.53
CA LYS A 84 7.96 -13.55 -4.54
C LYS A 84 7.98 -14.18 -3.15
N LEU A 85 8.99 -13.87 -2.34
CA LEU A 85 9.04 -14.38 -0.97
C LEU A 85 7.93 -13.78 -0.10
N TYR A 86 7.56 -12.52 -0.34
CA TYR A 86 6.42 -11.87 0.28
C TYR A 86 5.10 -12.56 -0.09
N GLU A 87 4.85 -12.90 -1.36
CA GLU A 87 3.66 -13.65 -1.79
C GLU A 87 3.56 -15.00 -1.05
N ILE A 88 4.67 -15.75 -0.97
CA ILE A 88 4.75 -17.02 -0.22
C ILE A 88 4.41 -16.80 1.26
N GLY A 89 4.94 -15.74 1.85
CA GLY A 89 4.69 -15.36 3.25
C GLY A 89 3.26 -14.93 3.51
N ALA A 90 2.67 -14.12 2.63
CA ALA A 90 1.30 -13.63 2.74
C ALA A 90 0.27 -14.77 2.69
N LEU A 91 0.58 -15.84 1.94
CA LEU A 91 -0.21 -17.08 1.93
C LEU A 91 -0.13 -17.86 3.26
N ARG A 92 0.92 -17.66 4.06
CA ARG A 92 1.25 -18.50 5.24
C ARG A 92 1.04 -17.82 6.57
N VAL A 93 1.28 -16.52 6.67
CA VAL A 93 1.40 -15.80 7.94
C VAL A 93 0.13 -15.84 8.80
N LYS A 94 -1.05 -15.98 8.18
CA LYS A 94 -2.35 -16.12 8.88
C LYS A 94 -2.81 -17.57 9.03
N ARG A 95 -1.96 -18.56 8.72
CA ARG A 95 -2.29 -19.98 8.76
C ARG A 95 -1.54 -20.68 9.90
N ARG A 96 -1.95 -21.90 10.23
CA ARG A 96 -1.26 -22.74 11.23
C ARG A 96 0.18 -23.07 10.82
N GLN A 97 0.42 -23.23 9.52
CA GLN A 97 1.74 -23.50 8.97
C GLN A 97 2.35 -22.20 8.42
N THR A 98 2.98 -21.44 9.30
CA THR A 98 3.68 -20.18 8.99
C THR A 98 5.10 -20.39 8.44
N VAL A 99 5.48 -21.64 8.18
CA VAL A 99 6.83 -22.03 7.79
C VAL A 99 6.84 -22.54 6.36
N TRP A 100 7.83 -22.10 5.59
CA TRP A 100 8.21 -22.75 4.33
C TRP A 100 9.49 -23.55 4.58
N LYS A 101 9.53 -24.80 4.13
CA LYS A 101 10.70 -25.66 4.25
C LYS A 101 10.93 -26.41 2.95
N GLY A 102 12.17 -26.50 2.52
CA GLY A 102 12.56 -27.23 1.32
C GLY A 102 14.06 -27.18 1.07
N ASP A 103 14.52 -27.97 0.11
CA ASP A 103 15.91 -27.93 -0.29
C ASP A 103 16.24 -26.62 -1.04
N VAL A 104 17.54 -26.33 -1.21
CA VAL A 104 17.99 -25.11 -1.90
C VAL A 104 17.46 -25.03 -3.34
N ILE A 105 17.22 -26.18 -4.00
CA ILE A 105 16.70 -26.23 -5.37
C ILE A 105 15.23 -25.80 -5.37
N ALA A 106 14.42 -26.33 -4.46
CA ALA A 106 13.02 -25.97 -4.28
C ALA A 106 12.85 -24.50 -3.91
N PHE A 107 13.73 -23.96 -3.06
CA PHE A 107 13.73 -22.53 -2.71
C PHE A 107 13.94 -21.65 -3.96
N ARG A 108 14.92 -22.01 -4.78
CA ARG A 108 15.23 -21.28 -6.02
C ARG A 108 14.07 -21.36 -7.01
N ALA A 109 13.48 -22.54 -7.18
CA ALA A 109 12.31 -22.73 -8.02
C ALA A 109 11.12 -21.87 -7.54
N ALA A 110 10.87 -21.83 -6.22
CA ALA A 110 9.79 -21.02 -5.64
C ALA A 110 9.95 -19.51 -5.91
N LEU A 111 11.18 -19.02 -6.04
CA LEU A 111 11.47 -17.62 -6.36
C LEU A 111 11.74 -17.37 -7.86
N GLY A 112 11.62 -18.38 -8.72
CA GLY A 112 11.92 -18.26 -10.15
C GLY A 112 13.41 -18.07 -10.48
N ILE A 113 14.32 -18.47 -9.60
CA ILE A 113 15.77 -18.31 -9.79
C ILE A 113 16.30 -19.46 -10.65
N SER A 114 16.78 -19.12 -11.86
CA SER A 114 17.42 -20.08 -12.77
C SER A 114 18.60 -20.81 -12.10
N PRO A 115 18.78 -22.13 -12.28
CA PRO A 115 19.86 -22.91 -11.65
C PRO A 115 21.28 -22.37 -11.87
N ASN A 116 21.49 -21.59 -12.93
CA ASN A 116 22.81 -21.07 -13.31
C ASN A 116 23.20 -19.74 -12.62
N VAL A 117 22.28 -19.12 -11.89
CA VAL A 117 22.47 -17.81 -11.22
C VAL A 117 22.84 -18.02 -9.75
N TYR A 118 23.75 -17.25 -9.15
CA TYR A 118 24.17 -17.49 -7.75
C TYR A 118 24.68 -18.92 -7.52
N LYS A 119 25.78 -19.27 -8.20
CA LYS A 119 26.33 -20.65 -8.24
C LYS A 119 26.70 -21.18 -6.86
N ASP A 120 27.17 -20.30 -5.97
CA ASP A 120 27.44 -20.64 -4.58
C ASP A 120 26.33 -20.12 -3.65
N PHE A 121 26.15 -20.82 -2.53
CA PHE A 121 25.12 -20.47 -1.56
C PHE A 121 25.40 -19.12 -0.87
N ALA A 122 26.66 -18.69 -0.77
CA ALA A 122 27.01 -17.41 -0.15
C ALA A 122 26.52 -16.21 -0.99
N GLN A 123 26.47 -16.35 -2.31
CA GLN A 123 25.86 -15.40 -3.22
C GLN A 123 24.34 -15.41 -3.07
N LEU A 124 23.71 -16.60 -3.04
CA LEU A 124 22.26 -16.71 -2.83
C LEU A 124 21.85 -16.06 -1.50
N ARG A 125 22.62 -16.30 -0.43
CA ARG A 125 22.39 -15.67 0.88
C ARG A 125 22.46 -14.15 0.79
N ARG A 126 23.59 -13.60 0.33
CA ARG A 126 23.80 -12.13 0.32
C ARG A 126 22.88 -11.39 -0.64
N LYS A 127 22.66 -11.95 -1.83
CA LYS A 127 21.94 -11.25 -2.92
C LYS A 127 20.45 -11.52 -2.94
N VAL A 128 20.00 -12.60 -2.29
CA VAL A 128 18.57 -12.97 -2.25
C VAL A 128 18.07 -12.97 -0.83
N LEU A 129 18.51 -13.89 0.04
CA LEU A 129 17.92 -14.05 1.38
C LEU A 129 18.00 -12.75 2.20
N THR A 130 19.17 -12.14 2.28
CA THR A 130 19.37 -10.89 3.03
C THR A 130 18.56 -9.74 2.45
N VAL A 131 18.53 -9.60 1.13
CA VAL A 131 17.76 -8.53 0.45
C VAL A 131 16.26 -8.72 0.69
N CYS A 132 15.76 -9.95 0.53
CA CYS A 132 14.35 -10.26 0.76
C CYS A 132 13.95 -10.02 2.21
N LYS A 133 14.77 -10.46 3.17
CA LYS A 133 14.52 -10.20 4.59
C LYS A 133 14.40 -8.70 4.85
N ASN A 134 15.39 -7.91 4.42
CA ASN A 134 15.40 -6.47 4.69
C ASN A 134 14.18 -5.76 4.09
N GLU A 135 13.85 -6.03 2.81
CA GLU A 135 12.70 -5.39 2.16
C GLU A 135 11.37 -5.82 2.81
N ILE A 136 11.21 -7.10 3.15
CA ILE A 136 9.97 -7.60 3.78
C ILE A 136 9.83 -7.05 5.19
N ASP A 137 10.89 -7.10 5.99
CA ASP A 137 10.90 -6.57 7.35
C ASP A 137 10.65 -5.06 7.39
N GLU A 138 10.96 -4.33 6.32
CA GLU A 138 10.63 -2.91 6.19
C GLU A 138 9.19 -2.70 5.74
N LEU A 139 8.77 -3.33 4.64
CA LEU A 139 7.55 -2.97 3.91
C LEU A 139 6.31 -3.77 4.29
N ALA A 140 6.47 -5.01 4.75
CA ALA A 140 5.35 -5.92 5.00
C ALA A 140 4.78 -5.79 6.42
N HIS A 141 3.60 -6.38 6.63
CA HIS A 141 2.96 -6.52 7.95
C HIS A 141 3.48 -7.73 8.75
N PHE A 142 4.54 -8.37 8.27
CA PHE A 142 5.19 -9.53 8.88
C PHE A 142 6.69 -9.45 8.66
N THR A 143 7.45 -10.19 9.46
CA THR A 143 8.89 -10.36 9.33
C THR A 143 9.24 -11.75 8.82
N VAL A 144 10.46 -11.87 8.30
CA VAL A 144 11.01 -13.12 7.77
C VAL A 144 12.28 -13.48 8.50
N GLU A 145 12.32 -14.69 9.06
CA GLU A 145 13.55 -15.31 9.55
C GLU A 145 13.87 -16.56 8.72
N TRP A 146 15.15 -16.92 8.62
CA TRP A 146 15.55 -18.18 8.00
C TRP A 146 16.58 -18.94 8.81
N THR A 147 16.50 -20.26 8.70
CA THR A 147 17.50 -21.20 9.23
C THR A 147 18.08 -22.02 8.09
N GLU A 148 19.38 -22.26 8.16
CA GLU A 148 20.13 -23.08 7.20
C GLU A 148 20.39 -24.46 7.76
N ILE A 149 19.89 -25.49 7.09
CA ILE A 149 20.12 -26.88 7.47
C ILE A 149 21.25 -27.43 6.62
N ARG A 150 22.33 -27.85 7.29
CA ARG A 150 23.58 -28.26 6.63
C ARG A 150 23.74 -29.77 6.59
N GLN A 151 24.33 -30.24 5.51
CA GLN A 151 24.84 -31.59 5.37
C GLN A 151 26.35 -31.50 5.10
N GLY A 152 27.15 -31.74 6.15
CA GLY A 152 28.58 -31.42 6.13
C GLY A 152 28.81 -29.91 6.00
N ARG A 153 29.60 -29.50 5.00
CA ARG A 153 29.91 -28.07 4.75
C ARG A 153 28.86 -27.36 3.88
N ALA A 154 28.00 -28.10 3.19
CA ALA A 154 27.02 -27.55 2.27
C ALA A 154 25.68 -27.28 2.98
N VAL A 155 25.01 -26.18 2.62
CA VAL A 155 23.61 -25.94 3.00
C VAL A 155 22.73 -26.78 2.08
N ARG A 156 21.94 -27.68 2.65
CA ARG A 156 21.06 -28.59 1.92
C ARG A 156 19.64 -28.07 1.86
N GLU A 157 19.14 -27.57 2.99
CA GLU A 157 17.76 -27.10 3.13
C GLU A 157 17.68 -25.74 3.80
N LEU A 158 16.55 -25.09 3.56
CA LEU A 158 16.17 -23.82 4.15
C LEU A 158 14.82 -23.98 4.85
N GLU A 159 14.73 -23.37 6.02
CA GLU A 159 13.49 -23.17 6.73
C GLU A 159 13.25 -21.67 6.87
N ILE A 160 12.18 -21.16 6.27
CA ILE A 160 11.77 -19.76 6.30
C ILE A 160 10.54 -19.64 7.20
N VAL A 161 10.63 -18.79 8.22
CA VAL A 161 9.55 -18.54 9.17
C VAL A 161 8.98 -17.15 8.92
N PHE A 162 7.66 -17.08 8.72
CA PHE A 162 6.93 -15.83 8.54
C PHE A 162 6.20 -15.48 9.85
N GLN A 163 6.54 -14.35 10.47
CA GLN A 163 5.98 -13.96 11.76
C GLN A 163 5.18 -12.67 11.62
N PRO A 164 3.90 -12.62 12.03
CA PRO A 164 3.17 -11.37 12.08
C PRO A 164 3.96 -10.34 12.89
N LYS A 165 4.08 -9.12 12.38
CA LYS A 165 4.54 -8.02 13.23
C LYS A 165 3.46 -7.82 14.29
N GLU A 166 3.87 -7.57 15.54
CA GLU A 166 2.92 -7.11 16.53
C GLU A 166 2.23 -5.87 15.97
N THR A 167 0.93 -5.97 15.75
CA THR A 167 0.12 -4.80 15.47
C THR A 167 0.28 -3.90 16.69
N PRO A 168 0.64 -2.60 16.54
CA PRO A 168 0.35 -1.65 17.61
C PRO A 168 -1.12 -1.86 17.97
N LYS A 169 -1.43 -2.11 19.25
CA LYS A 169 -2.81 -2.40 19.70
C LYS A 169 -3.76 -1.43 19.00
N VAL A 170 -4.48 -1.94 18.01
CA VAL A 170 -5.47 -1.17 17.29
C VAL A 170 -6.56 -0.92 18.31
N ILE A 171 -6.69 0.34 18.74
CA ILE A 171 -7.91 0.81 19.38
C ILE A 171 -9.01 0.51 18.36
N ASP A 172 -9.88 -0.41 18.72
CA ASP A 172 -10.91 -0.98 17.86
C ASP A 172 -11.75 0.12 17.20
N HIS A 173 -11.56 0.31 15.89
CA HIS A 173 -12.31 1.30 15.10
C HIS A 173 -13.78 0.90 14.87
N GLN A 174 -14.20 -0.30 15.31
CA GLN A 174 -15.60 -0.73 15.27
C GLN A 174 -16.38 -0.33 16.54
N ALA A 175 -15.70 -0.10 17.67
CA ALA A 175 -16.31 0.52 18.84
C ALA A 175 -16.54 2.03 18.63
N THR A 176 -15.65 2.69 17.88
CA THR A 176 -15.68 4.14 17.69
C THR A 176 -16.95 4.62 16.97
N THR A 177 -17.51 3.84 16.02
CA THR A 177 -18.72 4.26 15.30
C THR A 177 -19.99 4.18 16.15
N ARG A 178 -20.08 3.24 17.10
CA ARG A 178 -21.24 3.07 17.99
C ARG A 178 -21.20 3.98 19.22
N GLU A 179 -20.01 4.32 19.70
CA GLU A 179 -19.84 5.27 20.82
C GLU A 179 -19.99 6.74 20.37
N LEU A 180 -19.66 7.07 19.12
CA LEU A 180 -19.82 8.42 18.55
C LEU A 180 -21.29 8.85 18.40
N GLU A 181 -22.23 7.91 18.25
CA GLU A 181 -23.66 8.22 18.16
C GLU A 181 -24.30 8.45 19.54
N THR A 182 -23.80 7.79 20.58
CA THR A 182 -24.33 7.91 21.95
C THR A 182 -23.79 9.12 22.71
N GLN A 183 -22.61 9.64 22.35
CA GLN A 183 -22.00 10.80 23.04
C GLN A 183 -22.32 12.18 22.44
N ARG A 184 -23.11 12.25 21.35
CA ARG A 184 -23.51 13.53 20.74
C ARG A 184 -24.58 14.29 21.54
N ASN A 185 -25.10 13.71 22.63
CA ASN A 185 -26.26 14.27 23.34
C ASN A 185 -26.01 14.70 24.80
N GLN A 186 -24.77 14.80 25.28
CA GLN A 186 -24.51 15.38 26.60
C GLN A 186 -23.33 16.34 26.59
N VAL A 187 -23.68 17.62 26.55
CA VAL A 187 -22.83 18.78 26.83
C VAL A 187 -22.36 18.72 28.29
N VAL A 188 -21.05 18.64 28.57
CA VAL A 188 -20.35 19.32 29.70
C VAL A 188 -18.83 19.37 29.40
N ARG A 189 -18.22 20.57 29.52
CA ARG A 189 -16.75 20.83 29.57
C ARG A 189 -16.28 20.82 31.05
N PRO A 190 -14.97 20.90 31.39
CA PRO A 190 -13.79 20.12 30.98
C PRO A 190 -12.86 19.79 32.20
N ALA A 191 -11.76 19.04 31.98
CA ALA A 191 -10.52 19.20 32.75
C ALA A 191 -9.28 18.78 31.93
N ALA A 192 -8.17 19.53 32.12
CA ALA A 192 -6.92 19.59 31.36
C ALA A 192 -6.06 18.29 31.40
N ALA A 193 -4.99 18.05 30.61
CA ALA A 193 -3.93 18.96 30.16
C ALA A 193 -2.98 18.39 29.05
N LYS A 194 -2.62 19.29 28.12
CA LYS A 194 -1.29 19.66 27.56
C LYS A 194 -0.33 18.64 26.90
N SER A 195 -0.06 18.90 25.61
CA SER A 195 1.29 19.19 25.09
C SER A 195 1.19 20.10 23.85
N ASP A 196 1.50 21.38 24.03
CA ASP A 196 1.47 22.43 23.00
C ASP A 196 2.84 22.48 22.31
N GLY A 197 2.96 21.87 21.12
CA GLY A 197 4.00 22.21 20.16
C GLY A 197 3.52 23.40 19.34
N GLN A 198 4.32 24.47 19.22
CA GLN A 198 3.98 25.68 18.47
C GLN A 198 3.73 25.38 16.99
N VAL A 199 2.48 25.06 16.63
CA VAL A 199 2.07 24.92 15.23
C VAL A 199 2.01 26.33 14.61
N MET A 200 2.90 26.59 13.66
CA MET A 200 2.92 27.78 12.80
C MET A 200 2.18 27.51 11.49
N PHE A 201 1.76 28.57 10.78
CA PHE A 201 1.14 28.42 9.47
C PHE A 201 2.22 28.16 8.41
N PRO A 202 2.10 27.11 7.58
CA PRO A 202 3.12 26.81 6.57
C PRO A 202 3.26 27.93 5.53
N ALA A 203 4.49 28.19 5.09
CA ALA A 203 4.78 29.17 4.04
C ALA A 203 4.55 28.63 2.62
N GLY A 204 4.62 27.31 2.42
CA GLY A 204 4.43 26.64 1.12
C GLY A 204 3.06 26.01 0.94
N SER A 205 2.89 25.20 -0.11
CA SER A 205 1.67 24.42 -0.33
C SER A 205 1.27 23.67 0.93
N LEU A 206 -0.05 23.58 1.21
CA LEU A 206 -0.59 22.81 2.32
C LEU A 206 -0.84 21.34 1.96
N GLN A 207 -0.55 20.94 0.72
CA GLN A 207 -0.90 19.61 0.23
C GLN A 207 0.11 18.52 0.64
N PHE A 208 1.33 18.89 1.08
CA PHE A 208 2.44 17.96 1.24
C PHE A 208 3.20 18.14 2.57
N GLY A 209 2.78 17.41 3.61
CA GLY A 209 3.54 17.30 4.86
C GLY A 209 2.69 17.03 6.10
N ALA A 210 3.26 16.36 7.10
CA ALA A 210 2.55 15.95 8.32
C ALA A 210 1.99 17.14 9.14
N ASP A 211 2.73 18.25 9.23
CA ASP A 211 2.30 19.47 9.93
C ASP A 211 1.25 20.28 9.14
N GLN A 212 1.22 20.08 7.83
CA GLN A 212 0.33 20.78 6.89
C GLN A 212 -1.03 20.10 6.78
N GLU A 213 -1.08 18.79 7.03
CA GLU A 213 -2.30 17.97 7.02
C GLU A 213 -3.39 18.52 7.95
N ILE A 214 -3.02 19.18 9.06
CA ILE A 214 -3.98 19.81 9.97
C ILE A 214 -4.69 20.99 9.29
N PHE A 215 -3.97 21.84 8.57
CA PHE A 215 -4.54 23.01 7.88
C PHE A 215 -5.25 22.61 6.60
N ALA A 216 -4.70 21.65 5.85
CA ALA A 216 -5.34 21.09 4.66
C ALA A 216 -6.70 20.46 4.99
N ARG A 217 -6.80 19.73 6.10
CA ARG A 217 -8.07 19.14 6.55
C ARG A 217 -9.12 20.19 6.88
N ILE A 218 -8.72 21.30 7.50
CA ILE A 218 -9.63 22.42 7.80
C ILE A 218 -10.12 23.08 6.50
N ALA A 219 -9.24 23.30 5.52
CA ALA A 219 -9.63 23.86 4.22
C ALA A 219 -10.53 22.91 3.43
N ARG A 220 -10.26 21.60 3.42
CA ARG A 220 -11.14 20.62 2.76
C ARG A 220 -12.55 20.61 3.35
N SER A 221 -12.67 20.74 4.67
CA SER A 221 -13.96 20.71 5.34
C SER A 221 -14.71 22.04 5.29
N SER A 222 -13.99 23.16 5.28
CA SER A 222 -14.57 24.50 5.49
C SER A 222 -14.45 25.42 4.27
N GLY A 223 -13.69 25.03 3.25
CA GLY A 223 -13.38 25.81 2.05
C GLY A 223 -14.31 25.57 0.86
N GLY A 224 -15.36 24.75 1.00
CA GLY A 224 -16.43 24.62 0.01
C GLY A 224 -15.98 24.14 -1.38
N GLY A 225 -14.92 23.33 -1.45
CA GLY A 225 -14.40 22.75 -2.70
C GLY A 225 -13.38 23.61 -3.45
N TRP A 226 -13.07 24.81 -2.97
CA TRP A 226 -12.02 25.66 -3.54
C TRP A 226 -10.62 25.08 -3.29
N ASP A 227 -9.70 25.37 -4.21
CA ASP A 227 -8.31 24.95 -4.12
C ASP A 227 -7.68 25.41 -2.79
N ILE A 228 -7.08 24.47 -2.07
CA ILE A 228 -6.56 24.68 -0.72
C ILE A 228 -5.40 25.69 -0.73
N ASP A 229 -4.54 25.63 -1.73
CA ASP A 229 -3.39 26.52 -1.84
C ASP A 229 -3.85 27.93 -2.24
N LEU A 230 -4.91 28.04 -3.06
CA LEU A 230 -5.54 29.32 -3.38
C LEU A 230 -6.16 30.00 -2.14
N ILE A 231 -6.80 29.24 -1.24
CA ILE A 231 -7.30 29.77 0.04
C ILE A 231 -6.13 30.14 0.95
N ALA A 232 -5.05 29.34 0.95
CA ALA A 232 -3.87 29.55 1.79
C ALA A 232 -3.11 30.82 1.41
N ASP A 233 -2.93 31.08 0.12
CA ASP A 233 -2.32 32.30 -0.38
C ASP A 233 -3.16 33.53 -0.03
N ALA A 234 -4.48 33.47 -0.25
CA ALA A 234 -5.38 34.56 0.12
C ALA A 234 -5.37 34.84 1.63
N PHE A 235 -5.16 33.82 2.47
CA PHE A 235 -5.04 33.98 3.92
C PHE A 235 -3.72 34.61 4.35
N ARG A 236 -2.61 34.25 3.69
CA ARG A 236 -1.31 34.89 3.88
C ARG A 236 -1.37 36.36 3.51
N ASP A 237 -1.98 36.67 2.36
CA ASP A 237 -2.16 38.05 1.89
C ASP A 237 -3.06 38.86 2.83
N HIS A 238 -4.14 38.25 3.33
CA HIS A 238 -5.08 38.92 4.22
C HIS A 238 -4.48 39.27 5.59
N LEU A 239 -3.61 38.42 6.13
CA LEU A 239 -3.03 38.62 7.47
C LEU A 239 -1.64 39.29 7.44
N GLY A 240 -0.87 39.13 6.36
CA GLY A 240 0.47 39.69 6.21
C GLY A 240 1.36 39.43 7.44
N GLU A 241 1.99 40.48 7.96
CA GLU A 241 2.86 40.40 9.14
C GLU A 241 2.15 39.91 10.42
N ARG A 242 0.81 39.99 10.49
CA ARG A 242 0.03 39.54 11.65
C ARG A 242 -0.03 38.03 11.76
N LEU A 243 0.23 37.30 10.66
CA LEU A 243 0.25 35.84 10.65
C LEU A 243 1.33 35.28 11.57
N GLY A 244 2.49 35.94 11.63
CA GLY A 244 3.61 35.55 12.50
C GLY A 244 3.32 35.68 14.00
N LYS A 245 2.22 36.32 14.40
CA LYS A 245 1.78 36.48 15.79
C LYS A 245 0.72 35.44 16.22
N LEU A 246 0.28 34.58 15.29
CA LEU A 246 -0.75 33.57 15.53
C LEU A 246 -0.11 32.18 15.61
N HIS A 247 -0.42 31.46 16.69
CA HIS A 247 0.06 30.09 16.91
C HIS A 247 -1.04 29.20 17.49
N GLY A 248 -0.86 27.89 17.34
CA GLY A 248 -1.66 26.88 18.02
C GLY A 248 -3.17 27.00 17.75
N SER A 249 -3.97 26.99 18.82
CA SER A 249 -5.44 27.02 18.70
C SER A 249 -6.00 28.30 18.08
N LYS A 250 -5.38 29.46 18.36
CA LYS A 250 -5.79 30.76 17.79
C LYS A 250 -5.57 30.80 16.27
N LEU A 251 -4.45 30.24 15.81
CA LEU A 251 -4.16 30.14 14.38
C LEU A 251 -5.17 29.23 13.67
N LYS A 252 -5.49 28.07 14.25
CA LYS A 252 -6.48 27.13 13.68
C LYS A 252 -7.87 27.76 13.58
N ALA A 253 -8.29 28.52 14.59
CA ALA A 253 -9.58 29.22 14.57
C ALA A 253 -9.63 30.32 13.50
N ALA A 254 -8.57 31.12 13.37
CA ALA A 254 -8.46 32.16 12.35
C ALA A 254 -8.49 31.56 10.93
N TRP A 255 -7.75 30.47 10.71
CA TRP A 255 -7.73 29.76 9.43
C TRP A 255 -9.10 29.19 9.05
N LYS A 256 -9.77 28.51 10.00
CA LYS A 256 -11.11 27.96 9.77
C LYS A 256 -12.12 29.04 9.38
N GLY A 257 -12.18 30.13 10.17
CA GLY A 257 -13.10 31.24 9.88
C GLY A 257 -12.81 31.92 8.55
N PHE A 258 -11.54 31.98 8.15
CA PHE A 258 -11.17 32.49 6.83
C PHE A 258 -11.64 31.57 5.71
N CYS A 259 -11.49 30.24 5.83
CA CYS A 259 -11.99 29.27 4.85
C CYS A 259 -13.52 29.39 4.66
N GLU A 260 -14.27 29.46 5.76
CA GLU A 260 -15.74 29.62 5.72
C GLU A 260 -16.13 30.95 5.07
N SER A 261 -15.44 32.05 5.42
CA SER A 261 -15.66 33.36 4.81
C SER A 261 -15.26 33.41 3.34
N TYR A 262 -14.23 32.67 2.93
CA TYR A 262 -13.76 32.58 1.56
C TYR A 262 -14.81 31.89 0.68
N HIS A 263 -15.34 30.75 1.13
CA HIS A 263 -16.44 30.05 0.48
C HIS A 263 -17.71 30.91 0.43
N ASN A 264 -18.14 31.47 1.57
CA ASN A 264 -19.38 32.26 1.62
C ASN A 264 -19.36 33.49 0.71
N ARG A 265 -18.17 34.06 0.41
CA ARG A 265 -18.03 35.21 -0.51
C ARG A 265 -17.98 34.81 -1.98
N ARG A 266 -17.48 33.62 -2.30
CA ARG A 266 -17.22 33.18 -3.68
C ARG A 266 -18.17 32.11 -4.20
N GLY A 267 -18.99 31.51 -3.34
CA GLY A 267 -19.89 30.41 -3.70
C GLY A 267 -19.14 29.10 -3.92
N ASN A 268 -19.74 28.19 -4.69
CA ASN A 268 -19.04 26.99 -5.16
C ASN A 268 -18.16 27.36 -6.38
N PRO A 269 -16.95 26.77 -6.49
CA PRO A 269 -16.10 26.92 -7.66
C PRO A 269 -16.73 26.30 -8.91
#